data_AF-A0A9C5Z1J4-F1
#
_entry.id   AF-A0A9C5Z1J4-F1
#
_cell.length_a   1.000
_cell.length_b   1.000
_cell.length_c   1.000
_cell.angle_alpha   90.00
_cell.angle_beta   90.00
_cell.angle_gamma   90.00
#
_symmetry.space_group_name_H-M   'P 1'
#
loop_
_entity.id
_entity.type
_entity.pdbx_description
1 polymer ?
#
loop_
_entity_poly.entity_id
_entity_poly.type
_entity_poly.pdbx_seq_one_letter_code
_entity_poly.pdbx_strand_id
1 'polypeptide(L)'
;MLELMALNWFDLTTIGLSFFTIITVQIINSIYGLTTVATTAITNRNKLSKQISEQNKNHEDEDTLSLENLFPGDQTAIYESKRISYIIDELIETEGNYVKNLKKGLQHYGSLQKHESLPIGLKGADKQEKLLGNVEEIMILHEKYIYPIMQRNRNNLKNMFDEISEHIENNQFYCYVTFTMNKRASMQLRQEHRDWLQNYQTEIQDKLGIDSFLVQPIQRLTKYPLLLKQLISEFFGIKCKPVLTAICKLETRMRGLLDVVNQAEEIPYIEELPAQLSTTNLSYFRRSAEFEAYHYRPRKKFPAKVLLFDNCLLITEVRKKQLVYRHYYQWSALELRINTKKNITLLTKIGESTTNGGNDIAKQNGNHLREEYQFVATEALTIAPWLRSARKIVECTRLEISQKGKLSLPMDLVLGAAFSIWLIWHYL
;
A
#
# COMPACT_ATOMS: atom_id res chain seq x y z
N MET A 1 36.39 -62.63 7.95
CA MET A 1 35.05 -62.23 7.46
C MET A 1 34.32 -61.49 8.59
N LEU A 2 34.86 -60.35 9.04
CA LEU A 2 34.25 -59.45 10.04
C LEU A 2 34.93 -58.05 10.06
N GLU A 3 36.07 -57.86 9.39
CA GLU A 3 36.69 -56.52 9.20
C GLU A 3 36.29 -55.80 7.90
N LEU A 4 35.55 -56.44 6.98
CA LEU A 4 35.08 -55.80 5.73
C LEU A 4 33.66 -55.22 5.81
N MET A 5 32.99 -55.29 6.97
CA MET A 5 31.63 -54.74 7.16
C MET A 5 31.60 -53.41 7.94
N ALA A 6 32.71 -52.99 8.56
CA ALA A 6 32.74 -51.78 9.37
C ALA A 6 32.99 -50.48 8.57
N LEU A 7 33.50 -50.58 7.34
CA LEU A 7 33.87 -49.41 6.52
C LEU A 7 32.72 -48.83 5.67
N ASN A 8 31.56 -49.48 5.57
CA ASN A 8 30.44 -48.95 4.77
C ASN A 8 29.42 -48.11 5.57
N TRP A 9 29.42 -48.16 6.90
CA TRP A 9 28.39 -47.45 7.68
C TRP A 9 28.75 -45.99 7.96
N PHE A 10 30.05 -45.68 8.06
CA PHE A 10 30.53 -44.31 8.28
C PHE A 10 30.39 -43.45 7.01
N ASP A 11 30.59 -44.04 5.83
CA ASP A 11 30.40 -43.33 4.56
C ASP A 11 28.92 -43.10 4.22
N LEU A 12 28.03 -44.07 4.47
CA LEU A 12 26.59 -43.87 4.25
C LEU A 12 25.96 -42.82 5.17
N THR A 13 26.45 -42.66 6.39
CA THR A 13 25.97 -41.63 7.33
C THR A 13 26.52 -40.25 6.99
N THR A 14 27.77 -40.17 6.51
CA THR A 14 28.40 -38.92 6.06
C THR A 14 27.79 -38.42 4.74
N ILE A 15 27.47 -39.34 3.83
CA ILE A 15 26.71 -39.06 2.59
C ILE A 15 25.26 -38.68 2.94
N GLY A 16 24.60 -39.37 3.87
CA GLY A 16 23.25 -39.01 4.32
C GLY A 16 23.15 -37.60 4.94
N LEU A 17 24.15 -37.20 5.72
CA LEU A 17 24.22 -35.87 6.34
C LEU A 17 24.53 -34.76 5.32
N SER A 18 25.36 -35.03 4.30
CA SER A 18 25.62 -34.06 3.22
C SER A 18 24.43 -33.91 2.26
N PHE A 19 23.67 -34.97 2.00
CA PHE A 19 22.42 -34.88 1.26
C PHE A 19 21.33 -34.13 2.06
N PHE A 20 21.28 -34.29 3.38
CA PHE A 20 20.33 -33.55 4.22
C PHE A 20 20.66 -32.05 4.27
N THR A 21 21.94 -31.67 4.31
CA THR A 21 22.36 -30.26 4.23
C THR A 21 22.12 -29.66 2.84
N ILE A 22 22.33 -30.43 1.77
CA ILE A 22 22.04 -29.97 0.39
C ILE A 22 20.53 -29.78 0.20
N ILE A 23 19.69 -30.73 0.63
CA ILE A 23 18.23 -30.62 0.50
C ILE A 23 17.69 -29.45 1.35
N THR A 24 18.20 -29.27 2.57
CA THR A 24 17.79 -28.13 3.41
C THR A 24 18.23 -26.80 2.81
N VAL A 25 19.45 -26.69 2.26
CA VAL A 25 19.91 -25.49 1.54
C VAL A 25 19.10 -25.26 0.25
N GLN A 26 18.70 -26.31 -0.47
CA GLN A 26 17.88 -26.20 -1.69
C GLN A 26 16.45 -25.76 -1.36
N ILE A 27 15.85 -26.28 -0.28
CA ILE A 27 14.52 -25.86 0.20
C ILE A 27 14.58 -24.44 0.74
N ILE A 28 15.62 -24.08 1.50
CA ILE A 28 15.85 -22.73 1.98
C ILE A 28 16.04 -21.76 0.80
N ASN A 29 16.83 -22.12 -0.22
CA ASN A 29 16.99 -21.32 -1.44
C ASN A 29 15.72 -21.28 -2.31
N SER A 30 14.86 -22.30 -2.25
CA SER A 30 13.55 -22.30 -2.92
C SER A 30 12.54 -21.43 -2.18
N ILE A 31 12.57 -21.40 -0.84
CA ILE A 31 11.78 -20.51 0.00
C ILE A 31 12.26 -19.06 -0.16
N TYR A 32 13.58 -18.81 -0.13
CA TYR A 32 14.16 -17.51 -0.44
C TYR A 32 13.90 -17.12 -1.90
N GLY A 33 13.90 -18.09 -2.83
CA GLY A 33 13.48 -17.96 -4.22
C GLY A 33 12.01 -17.55 -4.36
N LEU A 34 11.09 -18.13 -3.58
CA LEU A 34 9.69 -17.73 -3.54
C LEU A 34 9.52 -16.32 -2.98
N THR A 35 10.30 -15.93 -1.96
CA THR A 35 10.27 -14.55 -1.44
C THR A 35 10.88 -13.55 -2.43
N THR A 36 11.91 -13.92 -3.19
CA THR A 36 12.48 -13.07 -4.25
C THR A 36 11.57 -13.01 -5.47
N VAL A 37 10.84 -14.07 -5.81
CA VAL A 37 9.81 -14.09 -6.86
C VAL A 37 8.59 -13.26 -6.44
N ALA A 38 8.16 -13.30 -5.17
CA ALA A 38 7.12 -12.42 -4.65
C ALA A 38 7.57 -10.94 -4.66
N THR A 39 8.82 -10.67 -4.28
CA THR A 39 9.39 -9.32 -4.29
C THR A 39 9.60 -8.80 -5.71
N THR A 40 10.05 -9.64 -6.66
CA THR A 40 10.15 -9.27 -8.08
C THR A 40 8.79 -9.17 -8.75
N ALA A 41 7.78 -9.94 -8.35
CA ALA A 41 6.40 -9.78 -8.80
C ALA A 41 5.82 -8.43 -8.32
N ILE A 42 6.06 -8.04 -7.07
CA ILE A 42 5.68 -6.72 -6.54
C ILE A 42 6.45 -5.59 -7.24
N THR A 43 7.75 -5.78 -7.49
CA THR A 43 8.60 -4.80 -8.19
C THR A 43 8.21 -4.65 -9.66
N ASN A 44 7.82 -5.75 -10.32
CA ASN A 44 7.29 -5.76 -11.69
C ASN A 44 5.88 -5.18 -11.75
N ARG A 45 5.04 -5.36 -10.72
CA ARG A 45 3.74 -4.70 -10.60
C ARG A 45 3.89 -3.19 -10.45
N ASN A 46 4.86 -2.74 -9.66
CA ASN A 46 5.20 -1.33 -9.52
C ASN A 46 5.80 -0.76 -10.82
N LYS A 47 6.70 -1.49 -11.51
CA LYS A 47 7.22 -1.11 -12.85
C LYS A 47 6.14 -1.06 -13.93
N LEU A 48 5.23 -2.02 -13.97
CA LEU A 48 4.12 -2.06 -14.92
C LEU A 48 3.13 -0.94 -14.61
N SER A 49 2.85 -0.66 -13.33
CA SER A 49 2.05 0.49 -12.92
C SER A 49 2.69 1.83 -13.28
N LYS A 50 4.04 1.89 -13.29
CA LYS A 50 4.84 3.05 -13.72
C LYS A 50 4.77 3.24 -15.23
N GLN A 51 4.94 2.17 -16.02
CA GLN A 51 4.74 2.21 -17.48
C GLN A 51 3.31 2.60 -17.87
N ILE A 52 2.28 2.14 -17.14
CA ILE A 52 0.88 2.50 -17.36
C ILE A 52 0.59 3.94 -16.92
N SER A 53 1.27 4.44 -15.88
CA SER A 53 1.18 5.85 -15.47
C SER A 53 1.89 6.79 -16.44
N GLU A 54 2.92 6.32 -17.13
CA GLU A 54 3.60 7.04 -18.21
C GLU A 54 2.78 7.02 -19.51
N GLN A 55 2.18 5.87 -19.88
CA GLN A 55 1.30 5.79 -21.06
C GLN A 55 0.00 6.59 -20.92
N ASN A 56 -0.60 6.67 -19.73
CA ASN A 56 -1.79 7.50 -19.51
C ASN A 56 -1.47 9.01 -19.42
N LYS A 57 -0.23 9.40 -19.08
CA LYS A 57 0.22 10.80 -19.24
C LYS A 57 0.34 11.18 -20.71
N ASN A 58 0.90 10.28 -21.52
CA ASN A 58 1.11 10.53 -22.95
C ASN A 58 -0.19 10.78 -23.74
N HIS A 59 -1.36 10.37 -23.22
CA HIS A 59 -2.65 10.60 -23.89
C HIS A 59 -3.42 11.84 -23.37
N GLU A 60 -3.00 12.42 -22.25
CA GLU A 60 -3.52 13.71 -21.77
C GLU A 60 -2.60 14.90 -22.11
N ASP A 61 -1.32 14.64 -22.45
CA ASP A 61 -0.29 15.65 -22.69
C ASP A 61 0.10 15.83 -24.18
N GLU A 62 -0.45 15.04 -25.12
CA GLU A 62 -0.02 15.05 -26.54
C GLU A 62 -0.29 16.39 -27.26
N ASP A 63 -1.24 17.19 -26.77
CA ASP A 63 -1.51 18.54 -27.29
C ASP A 63 -0.69 19.64 -26.58
N THR A 64 0.23 19.30 -25.67
CA THR A 64 1.11 20.26 -24.96
C THR A 64 2.59 19.87 -24.92
N LEU A 65 3.07 19.10 -25.90
CA LEU A 65 4.50 18.98 -26.22
C LEU A 65 5.08 20.29 -26.82
N SER A 66 4.82 21.42 -26.16
CA SER A 66 5.54 22.66 -26.39
C SER A 66 6.86 22.59 -25.63
N LEU A 67 7.97 22.74 -26.34
CA LEU A 67 9.32 23.29 -26.06
C LEU A 67 9.75 23.77 -24.63
N GLU A 68 8.89 23.78 -23.62
CA GLU A 68 9.06 24.29 -22.25
C GLU A 68 9.95 23.39 -21.37
N ASN A 69 10.22 22.14 -21.78
CA ASN A 69 11.16 21.23 -21.11
C ASN A 69 12.64 21.43 -21.52
N LEU A 70 12.94 22.29 -22.51
CA LEU A 70 14.32 22.49 -23.00
C LEU A 70 15.13 23.52 -22.20
N PHE A 71 14.50 24.25 -21.29
CA PHE A 71 15.18 25.21 -20.43
C PHE A 71 14.88 24.88 -18.97
N PRO A 72 15.89 24.62 -18.11
CA PRO A 72 15.67 24.65 -16.68
C PRO A 72 15.20 26.06 -16.34
N GLY A 73 13.89 26.24 -16.12
CA GLY A 73 13.31 27.54 -15.81
C GLY A 73 14.11 28.16 -14.68
N ASP A 74 14.65 29.36 -14.91
CA ASP A 74 15.58 30.02 -14.01
C ASP A 74 14.98 30.10 -12.59
N GLN A 75 15.50 29.25 -11.69
CA GLN A 75 15.04 29.19 -10.30
C GLN A 75 15.71 30.27 -9.45
N THR A 76 16.64 31.06 -10.01
CA THR A 76 17.43 32.06 -9.26
C THR A 76 16.54 33.09 -8.57
N ALA A 77 15.49 33.57 -9.26
CA ALA A 77 14.49 34.48 -8.70
C ALA A 77 13.70 33.91 -7.51
N ILE A 78 13.61 32.58 -7.38
CA ILE A 78 12.98 31.93 -6.23
C ILE A 78 13.88 32.05 -4.99
N TYR A 79 15.18 31.82 -5.17
CA TYR A 79 16.17 31.88 -4.10
C TYR A 79 16.50 33.30 -3.66
N GLU A 80 16.25 34.31 -4.52
CA GLU A 80 16.31 35.72 -4.15
C GLU A 80 15.21 36.11 -3.13
N SER A 81 14.11 35.36 -3.08
CA SER A 81 13.06 35.58 -2.08
C SER A 81 13.47 35.00 -0.72
N LYS A 82 13.87 35.89 0.20
CA LYS A 82 14.15 35.54 1.61
C LYS A 82 13.02 34.76 2.28
N ARG A 83 11.77 35.05 1.92
CA ARG A 83 10.59 34.40 2.50
C ARG A 83 10.44 32.96 2.03
N ILE A 84 10.66 32.68 0.74
CA ILE A 84 10.61 31.31 0.22
C ILE A 84 11.76 30.48 0.79
N SER A 85 12.97 31.05 0.84
CA SER A 85 14.11 30.37 1.48
C SER A 85 13.80 29.99 2.93
N TYR A 86 13.21 30.90 3.71
CA TYR A 86 12.83 30.62 5.11
C TYR A 86 11.83 29.47 5.23
N ILE A 87 10.78 29.44 4.40
CA ILE A 87 9.77 28.36 4.44
C ILE A 87 10.38 27.01 4.05
N ILE A 88 11.28 26.99 3.06
CA ILE A 88 11.98 25.76 2.65
C ILE A 88 12.93 25.28 3.75
N ASP A 89 13.66 26.19 4.39
CA ASP A 89 14.55 25.85 5.50
C ASP A 89 13.77 25.33 6.71
N GLU A 90 12.63 25.96 7.04
CA GLU A 90 11.72 25.49 8.06
C GLU A 90 11.16 24.09 7.72
N LEU A 91 10.78 23.83 6.46
CA LEU A 91 10.30 22.52 6.02
C LEU A 91 11.35 21.43 6.25
N ILE A 92 12.61 21.70 5.86
CA ILE A 92 13.74 20.76 6.00
C ILE A 92 14.10 20.57 7.48
N GLU A 93 14.19 21.65 8.25
CA GLU A 93 14.54 21.59 9.67
C GLU A 93 13.47 20.82 10.46
N THR A 94 12.19 21.11 10.21
CA THR A 94 11.08 20.40 10.86
C THR A 94 11.00 18.94 10.43
N GLU A 95 11.47 18.58 9.24
CA GLU A 95 11.59 17.19 8.79
C GLU A 95 12.68 16.44 9.56
N GLY A 96 13.87 17.05 9.70
CA GLY A 96 14.96 16.48 10.50
C GLY A 96 14.57 16.28 11.96
N ASN A 97 13.89 17.27 12.55
CA ASN A 97 13.34 17.19 13.90
C ASN A 97 12.28 16.08 14.03
N TYR A 98 11.41 15.91 13.02
CA TYR A 98 10.42 14.84 12.99
C TYR A 98 11.09 13.45 13.00
N VAL A 99 12.07 13.21 12.12
CA VAL A 99 12.80 11.94 12.08
C VAL A 99 13.52 11.66 13.41
N LYS A 100 14.16 12.68 13.98
CA LYS A 100 14.84 12.58 15.28
C LYS A 100 13.87 12.22 16.41
N ASN A 101 12.70 12.86 16.45
CA ASN A 101 11.67 12.59 17.44
C ASN A 101 11.11 11.17 17.29
N LEU A 102 10.86 10.72 16.06
CA LEU A 102 10.42 9.35 15.81
C LEU A 102 11.44 8.33 16.30
N LYS A 103 12.72 8.51 15.98
CA LYS A 103 13.80 7.64 16.45
C LYS A 103 13.90 7.59 17.97
N LYS A 104 13.82 8.74 18.63
CA LYS A 104 13.87 8.81 20.09
C LYS A 104 12.69 8.04 20.72
N GLY A 105 11.48 8.23 20.21
CA GLY A 105 10.32 7.49 20.70
C GLY A 105 10.41 5.98 20.43
N LEU A 106 10.94 5.57 19.28
CA LEU A 106 11.24 4.16 18.99
C LEU A 106 12.36 3.60 19.88
N GLN A 107 13.35 4.39 20.29
CA GLN A 107 14.36 3.92 21.24
C GLN A 107 13.76 3.68 22.63
N HIS A 108 12.92 4.60 23.08
CA HIS A 108 12.22 4.47 24.36
C HIS A 108 11.24 3.29 24.33
N TYR A 109 10.19 3.38 23.51
CA TYR A 109 9.12 2.39 23.49
C TYR A 109 9.45 1.12 22.68
N GLY A 110 10.45 1.15 21.80
CA GLY A 110 10.93 -0.04 21.10
C GLY A 110 11.80 -0.96 21.96
N SER A 111 12.20 -0.53 23.15
CA SER A 111 12.98 -1.35 24.09
C SER A 111 12.16 -2.01 25.19
N LEU A 112 10.82 -1.84 25.17
CA LEU A 112 9.88 -2.37 26.17
C LEU A 112 10.06 -3.86 26.47
N GLN A 113 10.38 -4.67 25.46
CA GLN A 113 10.58 -6.13 25.62
C GLN A 113 11.77 -6.50 26.50
N LYS A 114 12.71 -5.57 26.72
CA LYS A 114 13.87 -5.77 27.59
C LYS A 114 13.55 -5.48 29.07
N HIS A 115 12.37 -4.93 29.35
CA HIS A 115 11.98 -4.53 30.70
C HIS A 115 11.53 -5.74 31.54
N GLU A 116 12.14 -5.95 32.71
CA GLU A 116 11.90 -7.13 33.55
C GLU A 116 10.46 -7.22 34.07
N SER A 117 9.84 -6.07 34.36
CA SER A 117 8.46 -5.99 34.87
C SER A 117 7.38 -5.89 33.79
N LEU A 118 7.71 -6.20 32.53
CA LEU A 118 6.76 -6.10 31.41
C LEU A 118 5.54 -7.04 31.61
N PRO A 119 4.30 -6.54 31.51
CA PRO A 119 3.10 -7.36 31.60
C PRO A 119 3.06 -8.43 30.51
N ILE A 120 2.58 -9.62 30.86
CA ILE A 120 2.45 -10.75 29.92
C ILE A 120 1.65 -10.36 28.67
N GLY A 121 0.63 -9.50 28.81
CA GLY A 121 -0.19 -9.01 27.70
C GLY A 121 0.54 -8.13 26.68
N LEU A 122 1.68 -7.52 27.09
CA LEU A 122 2.55 -6.71 26.22
C LEU A 122 3.79 -7.48 25.74
N LYS A 123 4.03 -8.68 26.25
CA LYS A 123 5.23 -9.47 25.93
C LYS A 123 5.10 -10.12 24.54
N GLY A 124 6.21 -10.13 23.80
CA GLY A 124 6.32 -10.69 22.46
C GLY A 124 6.36 -9.64 21.35
N ALA A 125 7.04 -9.99 20.25
CA ALA A 125 7.24 -9.11 19.10
C ALA A 125 5.91 -8.64 18.49
N ASP A 126 4.93 -9.54 18.31
CA ASP A 126 3.62 -9.23 17.75
C ASP A 126 2.86 -8.18 18.58
N LYS A 127 2.97 -8.24 19.91
CA LYS A 127 2.33 -7.28 20.83
C LYS A 127 2.99 -5.93 20.77
N GLN A 128 4.31 -5.91 20.64
CA GLN A 128 5.07 -4.68 20.45
C GLN A 128 4.75 -4.00 19.12
N GLU A 129 4.70 -4.77 18.03
CA GLU A 129 4.30 -4.27 16.71
C GLU A 129 2.86 -3.78 16.73
N LYS A 130 1.95 -4.49 17.40
CA LYS A 130 0.57 -4.03 17.59
C LYS A 130 0.49 -2.74 18.43
N LEU A 131 1.33 -2.60 19.46
CA LEU A 131 1.37 -1.43 20.34
C LEU A 131 1.86 -0.20 19.59
N LEU A 132 2.97 -0.31 18.85
CA LEU A 132 3.59 0.80 18.15
C LEU A 132 3.06 1.00 16.73
N GLY A 133 2.32 0.03 16.19
CA GLY A 133 2.01 -0.05 14.77
C GLY A 133 3.29 -0.21 13.94
N ASN A 134 3.25 0.26 12.69
CA ASN A 134 4.38 0.30 11.77
C ASN A 134 5.10 1.67 11.78
N VAL A 135 5.25 2.31 12.94
CA VAL A 135 5.94 3.61 13.05
C VAL A 135 7.40 3.52 12.62
N GLU A 136 8.05 2.37 12.81
CA GLU A 136 9.41 2.14 12.33
C GLU A 136 9.49 2.25 10.79
N GLU A 137 8.51 1.69 10.07
CA GLU A 137 8.42 1.80 8.61
C GLU A 137 8.27 3.27 8.16
N ILE A 138 7.42 4.04 8.87
CA ILE A 138 7.27 5.48 8.63
C ILE A 138 8.60 6.20 8.89
N MET A 139 9.26 5.91 10.01
CA MET A 139 10.54 6.53 10.34
C MET A 139 11.60 6.23 9.27
N ILE A 140 11.69 4.99 8.80
CA ILE A 140 12.62 4.57 7.73
C ILE A 140 12.32 5.29 6.42
N LEU A 141 11.04 5.42 6.03
CA LEU A 141 10.64 6.18 4.83
C LEU A 141 11.21 7.60 4.88
N HIS A 142 11.00 8.27 6.02
CA HIS A 142 11.39 9.67 6.17
C HIS A 142 12.91 9.83 6.33
N GLU A 143 13.58 8.94 7.07
CA GLU A 143 15.02 8.97 7.25
C GLU A 143 15.80 8.67 5.97
N LYS A 144 15.43 7.61 5.25
CA LYS A 144 16.23 7.09 4.13
C LYS A 144 15.89 7.77 2.80
N TYR A 145 14.69 8.30 2.66
CA TYR A 145 14.22 8.84 1.39
C TYR A 145 13.83 10.31 1.51
N ILE A 146 12.79 10.64 2.28
CA ILE A 146 12.20 11.99 2.24
C ILE A 146 13.18 13.07 2.71
N TYR A 147 13.81 12.89 3.87
CA TYR A 147 14.74 13.88 4.40
C TYR A 147 15.99 14.05 3.52
N PRO A 148 16.69 12.99 3.05
CA PRO A 148 17.78 13.13 2.10
C PRO A 148 17.39 13.80 0.78
N ILE A 149 16.19 13.53 0.23
CA ILE A 149 15.67 14.18 -0.97
C ILE A 149 15.52 15.69 -0.74
N MET A 150 14.98 16.09 0.41
CA MET A 150 14.82 17.50 0.76
C MET A 150 16.19 18.20 0.94
N GLN A 151 17.17 17.53 1.57
CA GLN A 151 18.50 18.09 1.76
C GLN A 151 19.26 18.27 0.44
N ARG A 152 19.31 17.22 -0.40
CA ARG A 152 20.09 17.24 -1.65
C ARG A 152 19.52 18.19 -2.70
N ASN A 153 18.20 18.34 -2.74
CA ASN A 153 17.49 19.14 -3.72
C ASN A 153 17.13 20.55 -3.19
N ARG A 154 17.78 21.03 -2.12
CA ARG A 154 17.55 22.39 -1.56
C ARG A 154 17.65 23.49 -2.63
N ASN A 155 18.58 23.32 -3.56
CA ASN A 155 18.83 24.26 -4.68
C ASN A 155 18.12 23.87 -5.99
N ASN A 156 17.24 22.86 -5.98
CA ASN A 156 16.40 22.50 -7.11
C ASN A 156 15.01 22.05 -6.65
N LEU A 157 14.13 23.02 -6.37
CA LEU A 157 12.81 22.75 -5.80
C LEU A 157 11.92 21.93 -6.72
N LYS A 158 12.01 22.14 -8.05
CA LYS A 158 11.26 21.33 -9.01
C LYS A 158 11.56 19.85 -8.82
N ASN A 159 12.85 19.51 -8.79
CA ASN A 159 13.29 18.12 -8.63
C ASN A 159 12.89 17.57 -7.25
N MET A 160 13.04 18.36 -6.18
CA MET A 160 12.56 17.98 -4.85
C MET A 160 11.08 17.57 -4.87
N PHE A 161 10.21 18.40 -5.45
CA PHE A 161 8.77 18.15 -5.46
C PHE A 161 8.37 16.99 -6.36
N ASP A 162 9.01 16.85 -7.53
CA ASP A 162 8.76 15.74 -8.45
C ASP A 162 9.19 14.39 -7.86
N GLU A 163 10.34 14.32 -7.17
CA GLU A 163 10.80 13.09 -6.53
C GLU A 163 9.89 12.65 -5.37
N ILE A 164 9.53 13.56 -4.46
CA ILE A 164 8.59 13.24 -3.36
C ILE A 164 7.25 12.78 -3.95
N SER A 165 6.82 13.44 -5.02
CA SER A 165 5.64 13.05 -5.80
C SER A 165 5.72 11.62 -6.33
N GLU A 166 6.87 11.21 -6.86
CA GLU A 166 7.10 9.85 -7.34
C GLU A 166 7.05 8.82 -6.20
N HIS A 167 7.57 9.14 -5.02
CA HIS A 167 7.46 8.25 -3.85
C HIS A 167 6.00 7.99 -3.43
N ILE A 168 5.12 9.00 -3.54
CA ILE A 168 3.68 8.83 -3.30
C ILE A 168 3.05 7.95 -4.39
N GLU A 169 3.38 8.18 -5.67
CA GLU A 169 2.88 7.37 -6.80
C GLU A 169 3.28 5.88 -6.67
N ASN A 170 4.50 5.61 -6.20
CA ASN A 170 5.05 4.27 -6.02
C ASN A 170 4.60 3.60 -4.71
N ASN A 171 3.53 4.12 -4.07
CA ASN A 171 2.94 3.59 -2.84
C ASN A 171 3.88 3.54 -1.63
N GLN A 172 4.99 4.28 -1.62
CA GLN A 172 5.93 4.26 -0.49
C GLN A 172 5.32 4.86 0.77
N PHE A 173 4.36 5.78 0.61
CA PHE A 173 3.59 6.37 1.71
C PHE A 173 2.43 5.48 2.21
N TYR A 174 2.24 4.28 1.65
CA TYR A 174 1.17 3.38 2.08
C TYR A 174 1.32 2.95 3.55
N CYS A 175 2.52 3.02 4.11
CA CYS A 175 2.76 2.79 5.54
C CYS A 175 1.84 3.64 6.45
N TYR A 176 1.44 4.85 6.04
CA TYR A 176 0.47 5.68 6.79
C TYR A 176 -0.95 5.10 6.81
N VAL A 177 -1.35 4.43 5.72
CA VAL A 177 -2.65 3.73 5.63
C VAL A 177 -2.65 2.55 6.60
N THR A 178 -1.61 1.71 6.54
CA THR A 178 -1.42 0.57 7.46
C THR A 178 -1.40 1.03 8.92
N PHE A 179 -0.70 2.13 9.22
CA PHE A 179 -0.63 2.70 10.56
C PHE A 179 -2.01 3.05 11.12
N THR A 180 -2.84 3.68 10.28
CA THR A 180 -4.19 4.10 10.66
C THR A 180 -5.13 2.91 10.84
N MET A 181 -5.02 1.89 9.99
CA MET A 181 -5.76 0.64 10.15
C MET A 181 -5.41 -0.07 11.48
N ASN A 182 -4.15 -0.01 11.91
CA ASN A 182 -3.70 -0.63 13.15
C ASN A 182 -4.01 0.19 14.42
N LYS A 183 -4.38 1.47 14.26
CA LYS A 183 -4.63 2.42 15.34
C LYS A 183 -5.63 1.90 16.38
N ARG A 184 -6.76 1.32 15.96
CA ARG A 184 -7.79 0.77 16.89
C ARG A 184 -7.20 -0.29 17.81
N ALA A 185 -6.49 -1.24 17.21
CA ALA A 185 -5.94 -2.40 17.92
C ALA A 185 -4.82 -1.97 18.88
N SER A 186 -4.01 -0.99 18.47
CA SER A 186 -3.02 -0.31 19.31
C SER A 186 -3.66 0.45 20.49
N MET A 187 -4.69 1.26 20.23
CA MET A 187 -5.41 2.01 21.27
C MET A 187 -6.01 1.09 22.34
N GLN A 188 -6.64 -0.01 21.93
CA GLN A 188 -7.22 -0.97 22.87
C GLN A 188 -6.13 -1.59 23.77
N LEU A 189 -5.00 -2.00 23.19
CA LEU A 189 -3.89 -2.58 23.95
C LEU A 189 -3.28 -1.57 24.95
N ARG A 190 -3.19 -0.30 24.58
CA ARG A 190 -2.73 0.76 25.49
C ARG A 190 -3.70 0.98 26.64
N GLN A 191 -5.01 0.95 26.36
CA GLN A 191 -6.03 1.13 27.39
C GLN A 191 -6.03 -0.03 28.39
N GLU A 192 -5.83 -1.27 27.94
CA GLU A 192 -5.73 -2.48 28.78
C GLU A 192 -4.51 -2.45 29.73
N HIS A 193 -3.43 -1.75 29.35
CA HIS A 193 -2.18 -1.69 30.11
C HIS A 193 -1.79 -0.27 30.53
N ARG A 194 -2.78 0.61 30.68
CA ARG A 194 -2.58 2.05 30.91
C ARG A 194 -1.70 2.34 32.13
N ASP A 195 -2.00 1.70 33.26
CA ASP A 195 -1.31 1.97 34.53
C ASP A 195 0.19 1.64 34.43
N TRP A 196 0.52 0.52 33.79
CA TRP A 196 1.91 0.12 33.59
C TRP A 196 2.64 1.06 32.62
N LEU A 197 1.99 1.46 31.51
CA LEU A 197 2.56 2.40 30.55
C LEU A 197 2.82 3.78 31.18
N GLN A 198 1.98 4.22 32.11
CA GLN A 198 2.16 5.48 32.84
C GLN A 198 3.35 5.43 33.82
N ASN A 199 3.55 4.30 34.49
CA ASN A 199 4.74 4.08 35.33
C ASN A 199 6.01 4.08 34.48
N TYR A 200 6.01 3.34 33.38
CA TYR A 200 7.14 3.31 32.45
C TYR A 200 7.43 4.69 31.85
N GLN A 201 6.40 5.46 31.48
CA GLN A 201 6.54 6.84 31.01
C GLN A 201 7.29 7.73 32.03
N THR A 202 6.97 7.57 33.31
CA THR A 202 7.62 8.33 34.39
C THR A 202 9.09 7.94 34.54
N GLU A 203 9.39 6.65 34.43
CA GLU A 203 10.75 6.10 34.50
C GLU A 203 11.65 6.63 33.36
N ILE A 204 11.15 6.64 32.12
CA ILE A 204 11.88 7.19 30.96
C ILE A 204 11.86 8.72 30.90
N GLN A 205 11.24 9.38 31.88
CA GLN A 205 11.07 10.84 31.97
C GLN A 205 10.45 11.47 30.71
N ASP A 206 9.52 10.75 30.06
CA ASP A 206 8.79 11.27 28.90
C ASP A 206 7.58 12.10 29.36
N LYS A 207 7.63 13.40 29.07
CA LYS A 207 6.59 14.36 29.49
C LYS A 207 5.27 14.18 28.74
N LEU A 208 5.30 13.67 27.51
CA LEU A 208 4.13 13.64 26.63
C LEU A 208 3.52 12.23 26.49
N GLY A 209 4.34 11.20 26.69
CA GLY A 209 3.89 9.82 26.72
C GLY A 209 3.65 9.20 25.34
N ILE A 210 3.31 7.90 25.36
CA ILE A 210 3.20 7.07 24.16
C ILE A 210 2.07 7.54 23.22
N ASP A 211 0.97 8.05 23.77
CA ASP A 211 -0.14 8.56 22.95
C ASP A 211 0.30 9.77 22.12
N SER A 212 1.04 10.71 22.72
CA SER A 212 1.57 11.86 21.99
C SER A 212 2.58 11.43 20.93
N PHE A 213 3.38 10.40 21.19
CA PHE A 213 4.32 9.84 20.22
C PHE A 213 3.60 9.25 19.00
N LEU A 214 2.57 8.41 19.22
CA LEU A 214 1.84 7.74 18.14
C LEU A 214 0.95 8.69 17.32
N VAL A 215 0.68 9.91 17.80
CA VAL A 215 -0.05 10.93 17.04
C VAL A 215 0.87 11.70 16.08
N GLN A 216 2.19 11.72 16.31
CA GLN A 216 3.15 12.49 15.49
C GLN A 216 3.10 12.17 13.99
N PRO A 217 2.98 10.89 13.54
CA PRO A 217 2.94 10.59 12.11
C PRO A 217 1.76 11.22 11.40
N ILE A 218 0.55 11.10 11.96
CA ILE A 218 -0.65 11.69 11.36
C ILE A 218 -0.56 13.22 11.40
N GLN A 219 -0.06 13.80 12.50
CA GLN A 219 0.17 15.24 12.56
C GLN A 219 1.15 15.71 11.47
N ARG A 220 2.27 15.00 11.23
CA ARG A 220 3.21 15.38 10.19
C ARG A 220 2.58 15.29 8.81
N LEU A 221 1.81 14.23 8.54
CA LEU A 221 1.11 14.06 7.26
C LEU A 221 0.14 15.22 6.98
N THR A 222 -0.61 15.68 7.99
CA THR A 222 -1.53 16.82 7.84
C THR A 222 -0.83 18.17 7.62
N LYS A 223 0.45 18.30 8.02
CA LYS A 223 1.22 19.54 7.85
C LYS A 223 1.72 19.74 6.42
N TYR A 224 2.03 18.67 5.67
CA TYR A 224 2.58 18.82 4.31
C TYR A 224 1.66 19.63 3.37
N PRO A 225 0.36 19.33 3.22
CA PRO A 225 -0.51 20.13 2.35
C PRO A 225 -0.58 21.61 2.77
N LEU A 226 -0.52 21.91 4.07
CA LEU A 226 -0.56 23.28 4.59
C LEU A 226 0.70 24.06 4.21
N LEU A 227 1.88 23.47 4.43
CA LEU A 227 3.17 24.07 4.08
C LEU A 227 3.31 24.25 2.56
N LEU A 228 2.88 23.26 1.78
CA LEU A 228 2.90 23.34 0.32
C LEU A 228 1.94 24.43 -0.19
N LYS A 229 0.76 24.59 0.41
CA LYS A 229 -0.18 25.67 0.06
C LYS A 229 0.38 27.06 0.40
N GLN A 230 1.06 27.19 1.54
CA GLN A 230 1.76 28.42 1.90
C GLN A 230 2.85 28.74 0.88
N LEU A 231 3.67 27.77 0.48
CA LEU A 231 4.65 27.93 -0.59
C LEU A 231 4.00 28.35 -1.91
N ILE A 232 2.93 27.66 -2.34
CA ILE A 232 2.18 28.01 -3.57
C ILE A 232 1.73 29.48 -3.55
N SER A 233 1.26 29.98 -2.39
CA SER A 233 0.84 31.37 -2.26
C SER A 233 1.97 32.38 -2.48
N GLU A 234 3.19 32.07 -2.05
CA GLU A 234 4.38 32.90 -2.29
C GLU A 234 4.87 32.80 -3.76
N PHE A 235 4.67 31.65 -4.41
CA PHE A 235 5.07 31.44 -5.80
C PHE A 235 4.21 32.18 -6.83
N PHE A 236 2.97 32.58 -6.51
CA PHE A 236 2.14 33.35 -7.46
C PHE A 236 2.76 34.71 -7.85
N GLY A 237 3.67 35.25 -7.03
CA GLY A 237 4.42 36.46 -7.35
C GLY A 237 5.65 36.25 -8.24
N ILE A 238 6.06 35.00 -8.49
CA ILE A 238 7.31 34.65 -9.18
C ILE A 238 6.99 33.87 -10.47
N LYS A 239 7.53 34.31 -11.60
CA LYS A 239 7.32 33.67 -12.91
C LYS A 239 8.16 32.38 -13.06
N CYS A 240 7.93 31.37 -12.22
CA CYS A 240 8.54 30.04 -12.35
C CYS A 240 7.46 28.95 -12.49
N LYS A 241 6.90 28.83 -13.71
CA LYS A 241 5.86 27.84 -14.01
C LYS A 241 6.27 26.39 -13.68
N PRO A 242 7.49 25.91 -13.99
CA PRO A 242 7.84 24.51 -13.77
C PRO A 242 7.81 24.11 -12.29
N VAL A 243 8.29 24.99 -11.39
CA VAL A 243 8.26 24.76 -9.94
C VAL A 243 6.82 24.83 -9.43
N LEU A 244 6.04 25.80 -9.91
CA LEU A 244 4.63 25.95 -9.53
C LEU A 244 3.80 24.70 -9.90
N THR A 245 4.00 24.14 -11.09
CA THR A 245 3.31 22.90 -11.51
C THR A 245 3.72 21.72 -10.63
N ALA A 246 5.01 21.57 -10.33
CA ALA A 246 5.51 20.48 -9.48
C ALA A 246 4.97 20.55 -8.05
N ILE A 247 4.92 21.75 -7.44
CA ILE A 247 4.39 21.91 -6.09
C ILE A 247 2.88 21.70 -6.02
N CYS A 248 2.10 22.20 -7.00
CA CYS A 248 0.64 21.99 -7.06
C CYS A 248 0.31 20.50 -7.23
N LYS A 249 1.09 19.79 -8.05
CA LYS A 249 0.98 18.34 -8.24
C LYS A 249 1.27 17.58 -6.94
N LEU A 250 2.35 17.95 -6.24
CA LEU A 250 2.69 17.34 -4.94
C LEU A 250 1.62 17.62 -3.88
N GLU A 251 1.14 18.86 -3.78
CA GLU A 251 0.09 19.26 -2.83
C GLU A 251 -1.19 18.46 -3.05
N THR A 252 -1.65 18.37 -4.31
CA THR A 252 -2.83 17.59 -4.68
C THR A 252 -2.70 16.12 -4.27
N ARG A 253 -1.49 15.55 -4.39
CA ARG A 253 -1.21 14.16 -4.02
C ARG A 253 -1.15 13.94 -2.52
N MET A 254 -0.51 14.84 -1.78
CA MET A 254 -0.47 14.79 -0.33
C MET A 254 -1.89 14.89 0.26
N ARG A 255 -2.73 15.77 -0.30
CA ARG A 255 -4.14 15.86 0.07
C ARG A 255 -4.91 14.58 -0.25
N GLY A 256 -4.72 14.05 -1.47
CA GLY A 256 -5.33 12.80 -1.87
C GLY A 256 -4.91 11.60 -1.01
N LEU A 257 -3.65 11.56 -0.55
CA LEU A 257 -3.15 10.57 0.40
C LEU A 257 -3.82 10.72 1.76
N LEU A 258 -3.93 11.94 2.28
CA LEU A 258 -4.61 12.22 3.55
C LEU A 258 -6.07 11.77 3.52
N ASP A 259 -6.78 12.01 2.41
CA ASP A 259 -8.15 11.52 2.23
C ASP A 259 -8.23 9.99 2.30
N VAL A 260 -7.29 9.28 1.66
CA VAL A 260 -7.22 7.82 1.70
C VAL A 260 -6.92 7.31 3.11
N VAL A 261 -5.98 7.95 3.81
CA VAL A 261 -5.63 7.62 5.20
C VAL A 261 -6.85 7.80 6.12
N ASN A 262 -7.58 8.91 5.98
CA ASN A 262 -8.80 9.16 6.74
C ASN A 262 -9.88 8.11 6.44
N GLN A 263 -10.09 7.75 5.18
CA GLN A 263 -11.03 6.70 4.79
C GLN A 263 -10.64 5.32 5.36
N ALA A 264 -9.34 5.04 5.49
CA ALA A 264 -8.85 3.77 6.01
C ALA A 264 -9.11 3.60 7.52
N GLU A 265 -9.34 4.69 8.26
CA GLU A 265 -9.66 4.64 9.69
C GLU A 265 -10.95 3.86 9.98
N GLU A 266 -11.87 3.79 9.03
CA GLU A 266 -13.15 3.10 9.19
C GLU A 266 -13.05 1.57 9.01
N ILE A 267 -12.01 1.09 8.31
CA ILE A 267 -11.86 -0.33 7.93
C ILE A 267 -11.84 -1.28 9.13
N PRO A 268 -11.12 -0.99 10.23
CA PRO A 268 -11.10 -1.84 11.42
C PRO A 268 -12.44 -1.89 12.17
N TYR A 269 -13.42 -1.04 11.81
CA TYR A 269 -14.75 -1.00 12.41
C TYR A 269 -15.80 -1.77 11.61
N ILE A 270 -15.42 -2.42 10.51
CA ILE A 270 -16.32 -3.27 9.74
C ILE A 270 -16.67 -4.52 10.55
N GLU A 271 -17.96 -4.73 10.79
CA GLU A 271 -18.51 -5.87 11.51
C GLU A 271 -18.68 -7.08 10.57
N GLU A 272 -18.64 -8.29 11.14
CA GLU A 272 -18.86 -9.56 10.41
C GLU A 272 -17.85 -9.83 9.27
N LEU A 273 -16.67 -9.22 9.31
CA LEU A 273 -15.62 -9.49 8.33
C LEU A 273 -15.12 -10.95 8.46
N PRO A 274 -15.14 -11.76 7.40
CA PRO A 274 -14.64 -13.14 7.44
C PRO A 274 -13.17 -13.19 7.89
N ALA A 275 -12.82 -14.16 8.75
CA ALA A 275 -11.47 -14.32 9.28
C ALA A 275 -10.39 -14.50 8.20
N GLN A 276 -10.78 -15.01 7.02
CA GLN A 276 -9.90 -15.16 5.84
C GLN A 276 -9.50 -13.81 5.23
N LEU A 277 -10.32 -12.76 5.41
CA LEU A 277 -10.14 -11.42 4.87
C LEU A 277 -9.53 -10.46 5.90
N SER A 278 -8.77 -10.96 6.88
CA SER A 278 -8.10 -10.11 7.88
C SER A 278 -7.40 -8.92 7.20
N THR A 279 -7.31 -7.78 7.90
CA THR A 279 -6.72 -6.52 7.38
C THR A 279 -5.35 -6.72 6.73
N THR A 280 -4.60 -7.75 7.14
CA THR A 280 -3.30 -8.17 6.59
C THR A 280 -3.39 -8.92 5.25
N ASN A 281 -4.49 -9.63 4.99
CA ASN A 281 -4.74 -10.40 3.77
C ASN A 281 -5.44 -9.59 2.68
N LEU A 282 -6.03 -8.45 3.05
CA LEU A 282 -6.52 -7.46 2.10
C LEU A 282 -5.30 -6.78 1.44
N SER A 283 -5.27 -6.73 0.11
CA SER A 283 -4.25 -5.99 -0.64
C SER A 283 -4.28 -4.49 -0.33
N TYR A 284 -3.46 -3.68 -1.00
CA TYR A 284 -3.46 -2.22 -0.82
C TYR A 284 -4.86 -1.60 -0.95
N PHE A 285 -5.33 -0.94 0.11
CA PHE A 285 -6.54 -0.13 0.10
C PHE A 285 -6.32 1.11 -0.75
N ARG A 286 -7.30 1.44 -1.59
CA ARG A 286 -7.22 2.58 -2.51
C ARG A 286 -8.17 3.68 -2.14
N ARG A 287 -9.48 3.42 -2.09
CA ARG A 287 -10.52 4.42 -1.78
C ARG A 287 -11.80 3.76 -1.29
N SER A 288 -12.61 4.50 -0.56
CA SER A 288 -14.00 4.15 -0.27
C SER A 288 -14.94 5.25 -0.76
N ALA A 289 -16.18 4.88 -1.07
CA ALA A 289 -17.24 5.82 -1.39
C ALA A 289 -18.60 5.25 -0.97
N GLU A 290 -19.53 6.15 -0.69
CA GLU A 290 -20.89 5.82 -0.27
C GLU A 290 -21.85 5.90 -1.47
N PHE A 291 -22.73 4.91 -1.57
CA PHE A 291 -23.68 4.73 -2.66
C PHE A 291 -25.02 4.26 -2.10
N GLU A 292 -26.11 4.57 -2.78
CA GLU A 292 -27.33 3.81 -2.67
C GLU A 292 -27.20 2.55 -3.52
N ALA A 293 -27.06 1.39 -2.88
CA ALA A 293 -26.99 0.11 -3.56
C ALA A 293 -28.38 -0.50 -3.75
N TYR A 294 -28.67 -0.93 -4.97
CA TYR A 294 -29.80 -1.78 -5.30
C TYR A 294 -29.29 -3.17 -5.67
N HIS A 295 -29.64 -4.17 -4.86
CA HIS A 295 -29.28 -5.56 -5.11
C HIS A 295 -30.40 -6.26 -5.89
N TYR A 296 -30.11 -6.73 -7.10
CA TYR A 296 -31.11 -7.26 -8.03
C TYR A 296 -31.79 -8.54 -7.55
N ARG A 297 -31.06 -9.47 -6.89
CA ARG A 297 -31.63 -10.76 -6.45
C ARG A 297 -32.68 -10.60 -5.33
N PRO A 298 -32.37 -9.96 -4.18
CA PRO A 298 -33.37 -9.71 -3.14
C PRO A 298 -34.21 -8.46 -3.42
N ARG A 299 -33.96 -7.75 -4.54
CA ARG A 299 -34.62 -6.48 -4.91
C ARG A 299 -34.63 -5.45 -3.76
N LYS A 300 -33.53 -5.38 -3.01
CA LYS A 300 -33.40 -4.54 -1.82
C LYS A 300 -32.51 -3.33 -2.10
N LYS A 301 -32.98 -2.16 -1.67
CA LYS A 301 -32.18 -0.93 -1.61
C LYS A 301 -31.59 -0.76 -0.22
N PHE A 302 -30.33 -0.37 -0.14
CA PHE A 302 -29.67 -0.03 1.11
C PHE A 302 -28.52 0.95 0.89
N PRO A 303 -28.20 1.81 1.87
CA PRO A 303 -26.99 2.61 1.82
C PRO A 303 -25.78 1.69 1.98
N ALA A 304 -24.87 1.76 1.02
CA ALA A 304 -23.69 0.92 0.95
C ALA A 304 -22.42 1.77 0.94
N LYS A 305 -21.40 1.31 1.65
CA LYS A 305 -20.05 1.84 1.49
C LYS A 305 -19.21 0.82 0.76
N VAL A 306 -18.67 1.22 -0.38
CA VAL A 306 -17.92 0.35 -1.28
C VAL A 306 -16.45 0.71 -1.20
N LEU A 307 -15.64 -0.24 -0.76
CA LEU A 307 -14.21 -0.09 -0.55
C LEU A 307 -13.44 -0.78 -1.69
N LEU A 308 -12.49 -0.04 -2.27
CA LEU A 308 -11.61 -0.50 -3.33
C LEU A 308 -10.27 -0.94 -2.74
N PHE A 309 -9.88 -2.15 -3.08
CA PHE A 309 -8.55 -2.68 -2.87
C PHE A 309 -7.94 -3.08 -4.22
N ASP A 310 -6.62 -3.23 -4.29
CA ASP A 310 -5.95 -3.62 -5.54
C ASP A 310 -6.43 -4.95 -6.12
N ASN A 311 -6.73 -5.93 -5.27
CA ASN A 311 -7.11 -7.28 -5.70
C ASN A 311 -8.61 -7.57 -5.50
N CYS A 312 -9.34 -6.74 -4.74
CA CYS A 312 -10.76 -6.98 -4.48
C CYS A 312 -11.59 -5.69 -4.32
N LEU A 313 -12.90 -5.88 -4.48
CA LEU A 313 -13.94 -4.92 -4.17
C LEU A 313 -14.71 -5.41 -2.95
N LEU A 314 -14.84 -4.59 -1.91
CA LEU A 314 -15.57 -4.92 -0.70
C LEU A 314 -16.83 -4.07 -0.60
N ILE A 315 -17.97 -4.73 -0.39
CA ILE A 315 -19.27 -4.07 -0.22
C ILE A 315 -19.71 -4.23 1.22
N THR A 316 -20.05 -3.10 1.84
CA THR A 316 -20.62 -3.04 3.18
C THR A 316 -21.97 -2.34 3.15
N GLU A 317 -22.85 -2.70 4.07
CA GLU A 317 -24.11 -1.99 4.34
C GLU A 317 -23.89 -1.03 5.51
N VAL A 318 -24.32 0.22 5.33
CA VAL A 318 -24.26 1.24 6.38
C VAL A 318 -25.50 1.09 7.26
N ARG A 319 -25.34 0.58 8.48
CA ARG A 319 -26.41 0.50 9.49
C ARG A 319 -26.18 1.53 10.58
N LYS A 320 -26.92 2.64 10.53
CA LYS A 320 -26.75 3.80 11.43
C LYS A 320 -25.33 4.37 11.34
N LYS A 321 -24.42 3.93 12.21
CA LYS A 321 -23.00 4.35 12.27
C LYS A 321 -22.02 3.18 12.14
N GLN A 322 -22.52 1.97 11.88
CA GLN A 322 -21.71 0.76 11.74
C GLN A 322 -21.69 0.33 10.29
N LEU A 323 -20.53 -0.16 9.85
CA LEU A 323 -20.35 -0.80 8.55
C LEU A 323 -20.47 -2.31 8.74
N VAL A 324 -21.48 -2.93 8.14
CA VAL A 324 -21.68 -4.37 8.22
C VAL A 324 -21.24 -4.99 6.90
N TYR A 325 -20.36 -5.98 6.97
CA TYR A 325 -19.92 -6.73 5.81
C TYR A 325 -21.11 -7.36 5.05
N ARG A 326 -21.09 -7.29 3.71
CA ARG A 326 -22.11 -7.93 2.86
C ARG A 326 -21.52 -8.90 1.87
N HIS A 327 -20.55 -8.46 1.08
CA HIS A 327 -19.94 -9.29 0.04
C HIS A 327 -18.56 -8.76 -0.35
N TYR A 328 -17.71 -9.63 -0.88
CA TYR A 328 -16.46 -9.25 -1.52
C TYR A 328 -16.36 -9.89 -2.90
N TYR A 329 -15.79 -9.16 -3.86
CA TYR A 329 -15.53 -9.66 -5.22
C TYR A 329 -14.05 -9.55 -5.54
N GLN A 330 -13.50 -10.57 -6.18
CA GLN A 330 -12.20 -10.46 -6.84
C GLN A 330 -12.37 -9.81 -8.20
N TRP A 331 -11.40 -8.98 -8.61
CA TRP A 331 -11.46 -8.28 -9.90
C TRP A 331 -11.49 -9.21 -11.12
N SER A 332 -11.02 -10.46 -10.98
CA SER A 332 -11.07 -11.49 -12.05
C SER A 332 -12.49 -11.90 -12.44
N ALA A 333 -13.41 -11.88 -11.47
CA ALA A 333 -14.80 -12.31 -11.62
C ALA A 333 -15.77 -11.14 -11.83
N LEU A 334 -15.25 -9.91 -11.81
CA LEU A 334 -16.04 -8.68 -11.75
C LEU A 334 -15.88 -7.84 -13.02
N GLU A 335 -16.99 -7.27 -13.49
CA GLU A 335 -16.99 -6.18 -14.47
C GLU A 335 -17.76 -4.98 -13.91
N LEU A 336 -17.11 -3.81 -13.90
CA LEU A 336 -17.73 -2.55 -13.49
C LEU A 336 -18.16 -1.76 -14.73
N ARG A 337 -19.46 -1.62 -14.95
CA ARG A 337 -20.01 -0.78 -16.01
C ARG A 337 -20.40 0.59 -15.46
N ILE A 338 -19.72 1.62 -15.91
CA ILE A 338 -20.00 3.00 -15.54
C ILE A 338 -21.02 3.55 -16.54
N ASN A 339 -22.30 3.55 -16.17
CA ASN A 339 -23.38 4.01 -17.06
C ASN A 339 -23.42 5.54 -17.13
N THR A 340 -23.28 6.20 -15.99
CA THR A 340 -23.23 7.67 -15.91
C THR A 340 -22.21 8.11 -14.87
N LYS A 341 -21.97 9.42 -14.74
CA LYS A 341 -21.09 9.98 -13.68
C LYS A 341 -21.59 9.71 -12.25
N LYS A 342 -22.80 9.16 -12.06
CA LYS A 342 -23.39 8.83 -10.76
C LYS A 342 -23.88 7.37 -10.63
N ASN A 343 -24.07 6.66 -11.74
CA ASN A 343 -24.66 5.32 -11.75
C ASN A 343 -23.63 4.30 -12.26
N ILE A 344 -23.37 3.29 -11.43
CA ILE A 344 -22.43 2.22 -11.67
C ILE A 344 -23.19 0.91 -11.54
N THR A 345 -23.09 0.05 -12.55
CA THR A 345 -23.63 -1.30 -12.49
C THR A 345 -22.49 -2.29 -12.31
N LEU A 346 -22.64 -3.14 -11.31
CA LEU A 346 -21.71 -4.21 -10.99
C LEU A 346 -22.24 -5.51 -11.60
N LEU A 347 -21.44 -6.08 -12.49
CA LEU A 347 -21.70 -7.31 -13.22
C LEU A 347 -20.73 -8.39 -12.71
N THR A 348 -21.23 -9.59 -12.46
CA THR A 348 -20.39 -10.74 -12.06
C THR A 348 -20.47 -11.87 -13.05
N LYS A 349 -19.35 -12.57 -13.28
CA LYS A 349 -19.33 -13.73 -14.16
C LYS A 349 -20.15 -14.86 -13.56
N ILE A 350 -21.02 -15.47 -14.37
CA ILE A 350 -21.85 -16.60 -13.97
C ILE A 350 -20.95 -17.84 -13.86
N GLY A 351 -20.60 -18.26 -12.64
CA GLY A 351 -19.86 -19.50 -12.39
C GLY A 351 -18.91 -19.53 -11.19
N GLU A 352 -18.53 -18.38 -10.62
CA GLU A 352 -17.59 -18.30 -9.47
C GLU A 352 -18.25 -17.69 -8.22
N SER A 353 -19.43 -18.17 -7.83
CA SER A 353 -19.95 -17.91 -6.49
C SER A 353 -19.53 -19.04 -5.55
N THR A 354 -18.51 -18.80 -4.73
CA THR A 354 -18.28 -19.59 -3.52
C THR A 354 -19.50 -19.44 -2.60
N THR A 355 -20.27 -20.53 -2.53
CA THR A 355 -21.23 -20.93 -1.49
C THR A 355 -22.27 -19.90 -1.01
N ASN A 356 -23.52 -20.05 -1.46
CA ASN A 356 -24.59 -20.68 -0.64
C ASN A 356 -25.90 -20.81 -1.43
N GLY A 357 -26.39 -22.05 -1.54
CA GLY A 357 -27.79 -22.46 -1.61
C GLY A 357 -28.70 -21.85 -2.68
N GLY A 358 -28.93 -22.61 -3.75
CA GLY A 358 -30.08 -22.38 -4.64
C GLY A 358 -29.87 -23.00 -6.02
N ASN A 359 -30.31 -24.25 -6.19
CA ASN A 359 -30.53 -24.84 -7.51
C ASN A 359 -31.61 -24.02 -8.21
N ASP A 360 -31.27 -23.34 -9.31
CA ASP A 360 -32.24 -22.97 -10.33
C ASP A 360 -31.56 -22.91 -11.69
N ILE A 361 -31.99 -23.84 -12.54
CA ILE A 361 -31.63 -23.98 -13.95
C ILE A 361 -32.28 -22.81 -14.70
N ALA A 362 -31.49 -21.83 -15.11
CA ALA A 362 -31.94 -20.75 -16.00
C ALA A 362 -31.11 -20.73 -17.30
N LYS A 363 -31.86 -20.83 -18.39
CA LYS A 363 -31.49 -20.96 -19.80
C LYS A 363 -30.33 -20.06 -20.25
N GLN A 364 -29.44 -20.66 -21.04
CA GLN A 364 -28.41 -19.99 -21.83
C GLN A 364 -29.04 -18.98 -22.80
N ASN A 365 -28.50 -17.76 -22.80
CA ASN A 365 -28.36 -16.90 -23.98
C ASN A 365 -27.36 -15.76 -23.68
N GLY A 366 -26.23 -15.76 -24.37
CA GLY A 366 -25.60 -14.55 -24.92
C GLY A 366 -24.82 -13.57 -24.03
N ASN A 367 -24.79 -13.67 -22.70
CA ASN A 367 -23.85 -12.91 -21.87
C ASN A 367 -23.48 -13.67 -20.60
N HIS A 368 -22.19 -14.00 -20.43
CA HIS A 368 -21.66 -14.72 -19.26
C HIS A 368 -21.64 -13.88 -17.96
N LEU A 369 -22.37 -12.77 -17.91
CA LEU A 369 -22.32 -11.76 -16.86
C LEU A 369 -23.72 -11.48 -16.31
N ARG A 370 -23.85 -11.47 -14.98
CA ARG A 370 -25.09 -11.21 -14.25
C ARG A 370 -25.02 -9.87 -13.53
N GLU A 371 -26.04 -9.04 -13.68
CA GLU A 371 -26.20 -7.83 -12.87
C GLU A 371 -26.45 -8.21 -11.41
N GLU A 372 -25.57 -7.76 -10.53
CA GLU A 372 -25.64 -8.09 -9.10
C GLU A 372 -25.98 -6.85 -8.27
N TYR A 373 -25.28 -5.74 -8.48
CA TYR A 373 -25.59 -4.48 -7.82
C TYR A 373 -25.70 -3.32 -8.81
N GLN A 374 -26.60 -2.40 -8.52
CA GLN A 374 -26.60 -1.06 -9.09
C GLN A 374 -26.28 -0.07 -7.96
N PHE A 375 -25.22 0.71 -8.13
CA PHE A 375 -24.80 1.75 -7.21
C PHE A 375 -25.15 3.12 -7.77
N VAL A 376 -25.90 3.90 -7.00
CA VAL A 376 -26.25 5.28 -7.35
C VAL A 376 -25.66 6.21 -6.30
N ALA A 377 -24.77 7.09 -6.73
CA ALA A 377 -24.22 8.12 -5.85
C ALA A 377 -25.16 9.31 -5.73
N THR A 378 -25.21 9.91 -4.54
CA THR A 378 -25.92 11.17 -4.28
C THR A 378 -25.35 12.30 -5.15
N GLU A 379 -24.01 12.42 -5.17
CA GLU A 379 -23.27 13.43 -5.91
C GLU A 379 -22.21 12.81 -6.82
N ALA A 380 -22.01 13.40 -8.01
CA ALA A 380 -21.05 12.89 -8.99
C ALA A 380 -19.61 13.23 -8.59
N LEU A 381 -19.43 14.40 -7.98
CA LEU A 381 -18.11 14.93 -7.62
C LEU A 381 -17.47 14.12 -6.48
N THR A 382 -18.28 13.64 -5.53
CA THR A 382 -17.82 12.86 -4.38
C THR A 382 -17.24 11.51 -4.81
N ILE A 383 -17.79 10.90 -5.87
CA ILE A 383 -17.33 9.60 -6.37
C ILE A 383 -16.31 9.69 -7.51
N ALA A 384 -16.08 10.86 -8.10
CA ALA A 384 -15.12 11.02 -9.19
C ALA A 384 -13.69 10.52 -8.84
N PRO A 385 -13.15 10.76 -7.62
CA PRO A 385 -11.87 10.19 -7.21
C PRO A 385 -11.92 8.66 -7.09
N TRP A 386 -13.03 8.09 -6.62
CA TRP A 386 -13.26 6.64 -6.51
C TRP A 386 -13.33 5.98 -7.89
N LEU A 387 -14.09 6.57 -8.82
CA LEU A 387 -14.24 6.10 -10.20
C LEU A 387 -12.90 6.06 -10.95
N ARG A 388 -12.07 7.10 -10.79
CA ARG A 388 -10.71 7.13 -11.36
C ARG A 388 -9.84 5.99 -10.84
N SER A 389 -9.87 5.73 -9.53
CA SER A 389 -9.15 4.61 -8.90
C SER A 389 -9.69 3.26 -9.40
N ALA A 390 -11.01 3.07 -9.45
CA ALA A 390 -11.63 1.83 -9.93
C ALA A 390 -11.23 1.52 -11.39
N ARG A 391 -11.29 2.52 -12.29
CA ARG A 391 -10.87 2.35 -13.69
C ARG A 391 -9.42 1.91 -13.80
N LYS A 392 -8.52 2.55 -13.03
CA LYS A 392 -7.09 2.19 -13.03
C LYS A 392 -6.88 0.74 -12.60
N ILE A 393 -7.55 0.29 -11.54
CA ILE A 393 -7.44 -1.08 -11.03
C ILE A 393 -7.98 -2.10 -12.03
N VAL A 394 -9.15 -1.83 -12.61
CA VAL A 394 -9.77 -2.72 -13.61
C VAL A 394 -8.87 -2.84 -14.85
N GLU A 395 -8.31 -1.73 -15.33
CA GLU A 395 -7.43 -1.74 -16.50
C GLU A 395 -6.11 -2.47 -16.22
N CYS A 396 -5.48 -2.21 -15.06
CA CYS A 396 -4.30 -2.97 -14.62
C CYS A 396 -4.61 -4.48 -14.54
N THR A 397 -5.75 -4.86 -13.96
CA THR A 397 -6.15 -6.27 -13.85
C THR A 397 -6.35 -6.91 -15.23
N ARG A 398 -6.99 -6.20 -16.16
CA ARG A 398 -7.21 -6.65 -17.54
C ARG A 398 -5.89 -6.90 -18.26
N LEU A 399 -4.93 -5.99 -18.09
CA LEU A 399 -3.58 -6.13 -18.66
C LEU A 399 -2.83 -7.31 -18.05
N GLU A 400 -2.88 -7.51 -16.73
CA GLU A 400 -2.28 -8.67 -16.07
C GLU A 400 -2.85 -9.99 -16.61
N ILE A 401 -4.17 -10.09 -16.78
CA ILE A 401 -4.82 -11.27 -17.37
C ILE A 401 -4.37 -11.48 -18.82
N SER A 402 -4.27 -10.41 -19.62
CA SER A 402 -3.78 -10.47 -20.99
C SER A 402 -2.31 -10.91 -21.09
N GLN A 403 -1.50 -10.64 -20.07
CA GLN A 403 -0.09 -11.02 -20.02
C GLN A 403 0.14 -12.43 -19.50
N LYS A 404 -0.72 -12.95 -18.62
CA LYS A 404 -0.63 -14.32 -18.07
C LYS A 404 -0.60 -15.42 -19.15
N GLY A 405 -1.15 -15.17 -20.34
CA GLY A 405 -1.10 -16.10 -21.49
C GLY A 405 0.10 -15.91 -22.43
N LYS A 406 0.93 -14.87 -22.24
CA LYS A 406 2.09 -14.55 -23.11
C LYS A 406 3.44 -14.89 -22.49
N LEU A 407 3.47 -15.20 -21.19
CA LEU A 407 4.64 -15.74 -20.49
C LEU A 407 4.78 -17.25 -20.72
N SER A 408 4.71 -17.70 -21.98
CA SER A 408 5.34 -18.97 -22.35
C SER A 408 6.83 -18.67 -22.43
N LEU A 409 7.63 -19.19 -21.50
CA LEU A 409 9.09 -19.21 -21.66
C LEU A 409 9.38 -19.78 -23.06
N PRO A 410 10.24 -19.13 -23.89
CA PRO A 410 10.55 -19.67 -25.19
C PRO A 410 11.03 -21.10 -25.02
N MET A 411 10.50 -22.02 -25.83
CA MET A 411 10.75 -23.46 -25.74
C MET A 411 12.26 -23.75 -25.64
N ASP A 412 13.08 -22.93 -26.30
CA ASP A 412 14.54 -23.00 -26.30
C ASP A 412 15.18 -22.83 -24.91
N LEU A 413 14.60 -21.97 -24.05
CA LEU A 413 15.10 -21.78 -22.69
C LEU A 413 14.73 -22.96 -21.78
N VAL A 414 13.55 -23.54 -21.99
CA VAL A 414 13.10 -24.75 -21.28
C VAL A 414 13.93 -25.96 -21.69
N LEU A 415 14.19 -26.11 -22.99
CA LEU A 415 15.06 -27.15 -23.54
C LEU A 415 16.52 -26.96 -23.06
N GLY A 416 17.02 -25.73 -23.00
CA GLY A 416 18.36 -25.42 -22.50
C GLY A 416 18.54 -25.74 -21.01
N ALA A 417 17.53 -25.43 -20.18
CA ALA A 417 17.52 -25.80 -18.76
C ALA A 417 17.42 -27.32 -18.56
N ALA A 418 16.56 -28.00 -19.32
CA ALA A 418 16.43 -29.46 -19.27
C ALA A 418 17.73 -30.16 -19.73
N PHE A 419 18.38 -29.65 -20.78
CA PHE A 419 19.65 -30.17 -21.27
C PHE A 419 20.80 -29.97 -20.26
N SER A 420 20.79 -28.84 -19.55
CA SER A 420 21.78 -28.56 -18.49
C SER A 420 21.58 -29.48 -17.29
N ILE A 421 20.34 -29.73 -16.87
CA ILE A 421 20.01 -30.71 -15.82
C ILE A 421 20.40 -32.12 -16.25
N TRP A 422 20.15 -32.50 -17.50
CA TRP A 422 20.55 -33.80 -18.06
C TRP A 422 22.08 -33.97 -18.09
N LEU A 423 22.82 -32.93 -18.51
CA LEU A 423 24.29 -32.93 -18.49
C LEU A 423 24.84 -33.09 -17.08
N ILE A 424 24.27 -32.38 -16.11
CA ILE A 424 24.68 -32.48 -14.69
C ILE A 424 24.42 -33.90 -14.17
N TRP A 425 23.31 -34.53 -14.56
CA TRP A 425 22.97 -35.89 -14.12
C TRP A 425 23.77 -36.99 -14.82
N HIS A 426 24.32 -36.72 -16.00
CA HIS A 426 25.22 -37.64 -16.71
C HIS A 426 26.68 -37.49 -16.24
N TYR A 427 27.06 -36.32 -15.71
CA TYR A 427 28.43 -36.05 -15.22
C TYR A 427 28.65 -36.43 -13.74
N LEU A 428 27.56 -36.55 -12.97
CA LEU A 428 27.49 -37.23 -11.67
C LEU A 428 27.39 -38.75 -11.86
#